data_AF-A0A521T787-F1
#
_entry.id   AF-A0A521T787-F1
#
_cell.length_a   1.000
_cell.length_b   1.000
_cell.length_c   1.000
_cell.angle_alpha   90.00
_cell.angle_beta   90.00
_cell.angle_gamma   90.00
#
_symmetry.space_group_name_H-M   'P 1'
#
loop_
_entity.id
_entity.type
_entity.pdbx_description
1 polymer ?
#
loop_
_entity_poly.entity_id
_entity_poly.type
_entity_poly.pdbx_seq_one_letter_code
_entity_poly.pdbx_strand_id
1 'polypeptide(L)'
;MIETGIGASITIAILIYSNNQQRRSEEQQEKIAELVLNIQNIEQRHDERERKRLTVFSHRIISNLETIRQNHHELRQGLTDYLNNNTEENKQSIILLSKKNLESIAYFIIPNIKSDIGYIGDLFEDPLLSKNIINQCNEYGTLLKNIEERSDWNKDPLLMKISLIDNQIKVLTTTIDKIKQEISEKL
;
A
#
# COMPACT_ATOMS: atom_id res chain seq x y z
N MET A 1 -61.23 -24.12 53.22
CA MET A 1 -60.15 -23.26 53.75
C MET A 1 -58.74 -23.74 53.40
N ILE A 2 -58.52 -25.03 53.10
CA ILE A 2 -57.18 -25.57 52.77
C ILE A 2 -56.81 -25.31 51.29
N GLU A 3 -57.79 -25.36 50.37
CA GLU A 3 -57.58 -25.18 48.93
C GLU A 3 -57.12 -23.77 48.55
N THR A 4 -57.58 -22.73 49.26
CA THR A 4 -57.17 -21.33 49.05
C THR A 4 -55.72 -21.07 49.48
N GLY A 5 -55.23 -21.77 50.51
CA GLY A 5 -53.85 -21.61 51.01
C GLY A 5 -52.81 -22.24 50.10
N ILE A 6 -53.12 -23.40 49.51
CA ILE A 6 -52.23 -24.09 48.56
C ILE A 6 -52.16 -23.32 47.24
N GLY A 7 -53.30 -22.84 46.73
CA GLY A 7 -53.35 -22.02 45.51
C GLY A 7 -52.54 -20.72 45.62
N ALA A 8 -52.62 -20.03 46.78
CA ALA A 8 -51.81 -18.84 47.04
C ALA A 8 -50.31 -19.16 47.08
N SER A 9 -49.93 -20.28 47.71
CA SER A 9 -48.53 -20.72 47.84
C SER A 9 -47.89 -21.04 46.48
N ILE A 10 -48.62 -21.74 45.61
CA ILE A 10 -48.18 -22.06 44.24
C ILE A 10 -48.03 -20.77 43.41
N THR A 11 -49.01 -19.86 43.52
CA THR A 11 -48.97 -18.58 42.79
C THR A 11 -47.76 -17.73 43.19
N ILE A 12 -47.45 -17.66 44.49
CA ILE A 12 -46.25 -16.96 44.99
C ILE A 12 -44.97 -17.61 44.46
N ALA A 13 -44.88 -18.94 44.46
CA ALA A 13 -43.71 -19.66 43.95
C ALA A 13 -43.49 -19.41 42.44
N ILE A 14 -44.57 -19.38 41.65
CA ILE A 14 -44.52 -19.06 40.21
C ILE A 14 -44.04 -17.61 40.00
N LEU A 15 -44.56 -16.65 40.77
CA LEU A 15 -44.15 -15.24 40.68
C LEU A 15 -42.67 -15.05 41.02
N ILE A 16 -42.17 -15.69 42.08
CA ILE A 16 -40.75 -15.65 42.46
C ILE A 16 -39.88 -16.25 41.35
N TYR A 17 -40.27 -17.41 40.80
CA TYR A 17 -39.54 -18.05 39.72
C TYR A 17 -39.52 -17.18 38.45
N SER A 18 -40.67 -16.61 38.06
CA SER A 18 -40.79 -15.73 36.88
C SER A 18 -39.91 -14.47 37.02
N ASN A 19 -39.95 -13.80 38.18
CA ASN A 19 -39.09 -12.63 38.43
C ASN A 19 -37.60 -12.99 38.38
N ASN A 20 -37.21 -14.16 38.90
CA ASN A 20 -35.82 -14.61 38.84
C ASN A 20 -35.37 -14.90 37.40
N GLN A 21 -36.25 -15.43 36.54
CA GLN A 21 -35.93 -15.65 35.12
C GLN A 21 -35.83 -14.34 34.36
N GLN A 22 -36.73 -13.39 34.61
CA GLN A 22 -36.67 -12.07 34.00
C GLN A 22 -35.38 -11.34 34.37
N ARG A 23 -35.01 -11.34 35.65
CA ARG A 23 -33.74 -10.77 36.11
C ARG A 23 -32.52 -11.42 35.46
N ARG A 24 -32.51 -12.75 35.33
CA ARG A 24 -31.44 -13.46 34.60
C ARG A 24 -31.38 -13.07 33.13
N SER A 25 -32.52 -12.88 32.48
CA SER A 25 -32.59 -12.43 31.09
C SER A 25 -32.04 -11.00 30.94
N GLU A 26 -32.37 -10.10 31.86
CA GLU A 26 -31.84 -8.73 31.90
C GLU A 26 -30.30 -8.74 32.10
N GLU A 27 -29.80 -9.52 33.06
CA GLU A 27 -28.35 -9.70 33.29
C GLU A 27 -27.63 -10.30 32.07
N GLN A 28 -28.28 -11.21 31.34
CA GLN A 28 -27.75 -11.77 30.09
C GLN A 28 -27.74 -10.75 28.96
N GLN A 29 -28.80 -9.94 28.81
CA GLN A 29 -28.86 -8.86 27.83
C GLN A 29 -27.80 -7.79 28.10
N GLU A 30 -27.57 -7.43 29.36
CA GLU A 30 -26.51 -6.49 29.76
C GLU A 30 -25.13 -7.02 29.35
N LYS A 31 -24.83 -8.29 29.64
CA LYS A 31 -23.57 -8.94 29.22
C LYS A 31 -23.41 -9.00 27.69
N ILE A 32 -24.49 -9.26 26.96
CA ILE A 32 -24.46 -9.26 25.48
C ILE A 32 -24.16 -7.85 24.98
N ALA A 33 -24.80 -6.81 25.53
CA ALA A 33 -24.55 -5.42 25.16
C ALA A 33 -23.08 -5.02 25.44
N GLU A 34 -22.53 -5.41 26.59
CA GLU A 34 -21.12 -5.20 26.93
C GLU A 34 -20.18 -5.89 25.93
N LEU A 35 -20.46 -7.14 25.56
CA LEU A 35 -19.67 -7.89 24.56
C LEU A 35 -19.74 -7.24 23.18
N VAL A 36 -20.91 -6.78 22.74
CA VAL A 36 -21.08 -6.07 21.46
C VAL A 36 -20.26 -4.79 21.46
N LEU A 37 -20.32 -3.98 22.53
CA LEU A 37 -19.50 -2.77 22.66
C LEU A 37 -18.00 -3.09 22.64
N ASN A 38 -17.58 -4.17 23.30
CA ASN A 38 -16.19 -4.59 23.30
C ASN A 38 -15.71 -5.02 21.91
N ILE A 39 -16.53 -5.75 21.14
CA ILE A 39 -16.22 -6.15 19.76
C ILE A 39 -16.10 -4.91 18.88
N GLN A 40 -17.07 -3.99 18.93
CA GLN A 40 -17.02 -2.73 18.18
C GLN A 40 -15.75 -1.92 18.49
N ASN A 41 -15.36 -1.83 19.76
CA ASN A 41 -14.12 -1.16 20.17
C ASN A 41 -12.85 -1.89 19.68
N ILE A 42 -12.88 -3.20 19.51
CA ILE A 42 -11.75 -3.98 18.96
C ILE A 42 -11.65 -3.73 17.45
N GLU A 43 -12.77 -3.80 16.73
CA GLU A 43 -12.86 -3.54 15.29
C GLU A 43 -12.38 -2.12 14.96
N GLN A 44 -12.87 -1.10 15.69
CA GLN A 44 -12.42 0.28 15.49
C GLN A 44 -10.90 0.45 15.68
N ARG A 45 -10.34 -0.18 16.73
CA ARG A 45 -8.89 -0.15 16.97
C ARG A 45 -8.09 -0.91 15.91
N HIS A 46 -8.67 -1.94 15.32
CA HIS A 46 -8.08 -2.67 14.20
C HIS A 46 -8.02 -1.78 12.96
N ASP A 47 -9.14 -1.17 12.57
CA ASP A 47 -9.25 -0.29 11.41
C ASP A 47 -8.33 0.94 11.52
N GLU A 48 -8.18 1.50 12.72
CA GLU A 48 -7.23 2.59 12.98
C GLU A 48 -5.78 2.15 12.76
N ARG A 49 -5.41 0.92 13.13
CA ARG A 49 -4.06 0.39 12.94
C ARG A 49 -3.78 0.12 11.47
N GLU A 50 -4.74 -0.46 10.75
CA GLU A 50 -4.62 -0.71 9.31
C GLU A 50 -4.49 0.60 8.54
N ARG A 51 -5.32 1.61 8.83
CA ARG A 51 -5.21 2.95 8.24
C ARG A 51 -3.84 3.58 8.51
N LYS A 52 -3.37 3.55 9.77
CA LYS A 52 -2.03 4.07 10.11
C LYS A 52 -0.91 3.35 9.35
N ARG A 53 -0.98 2.02 9.24
CA ARG A 53 -0.01 1.23 8.47
C ARG A 53 -0.05 1.61 6.99
N LEU A 54 -1.24 1.60 6.38
CA LEU A 54 -1.43 1.98 4.98
C LEU A 54 -0.80 3.34 4.70
N THR A 55 -1.09 4.35 5.52
CA THR A 55 -0.53 5.69 5.36
C THR A 55 1.00 5.71 5.48
N VAL A 56 1.58 5.11 6.52
CA VAL A 56 3.04 5.15 6.74
C VAL A 56 3.80 4.42 5.64
N PHE A 57 3.39 3.21 5.30
CA PHE A 57 4.07 2.40 4.30
C PHE A 57 3.85 2.94 2.88
N SER A 58 2.65 3.45 2.57
CA SER A 58 2.39 4.07 1.27
C SER A 58 3.23 5.32 1.03
N HIS A 59 3.47 6.16 2.05
CA HIS A 59 4.39 7.30 1.91
C HIS A 59 5.83 6.87 1.60
N ARG A 60 6.30 5.77 2.19
CA ARG A 60 7.65 5.22 1.90
C ARG A 60 7.72 4.66 0.49
N ILE A 61 6.69 3.95 0.04
CA ILE A 61 6.59 3.48 -1.35
C ILE A 61 6.61 4.69 -2.29
N ILE A 62 5.77 5.70 -2.05
CA ILE A 62 5.74 6.95 -2.85
C ILE A 62 7.12 7.60 -2.91
N SER A 63 7.81 7.74 -1.79
CA SER A 63 9.16 8.35 -1.75
C SER A 63 10.17 7.60 -2.61
N ASN A 64 10.15 6.26 -2.57
CA ASN A 64 10.99 5.43 -3.44
C ASN A 64 10.62 5.55 -4.92
N LEU A 65 9.32 5.61 -5.24
CA LEU A 65 8.84 5.80 -6.61
C LEU A 65 9.16 7.20 -7.15
N GLU A 66 9.08 8.24 -6.32
CA GLU A 66 9.50 9.59 -6.70
C GLU A 66 11.01 9.67 -6.95
N THR A 67 11.81 8.91 -6.20
CA THR A 67 13.25 8.76 -6.46
C THR A 67 13.51 8.13 -7.83
N ILE A 68 12.79 7.05 -8.17
CA ILE A 68 12.87 6.43 -9.51
C ILE A 68 12.47 7.45 -10.58
N ARG A 69 11.36 8.17 -10.38
CA ARG A 69 10.87 9.16 -11.35
C ARG A 69 11.90 10.26 -11.61
N GLN A 70 12.53 10.77 -10.54
CA GLN A 70 13.59 11.77 -10.65
C GLN A 70 14.77 11.23 -11.46
N ASN A 71 15.19 10.00 -11.20
CA ASN A 71 16.27 9.39 -11.95
C ASN A 71 15.92 9.17 -13.45
N HIS A 72 14.66 8.88 -13.78
CA HIS A 72 14.20 8.85 -15.18
C HIS A 72 14.38 10.22 -15.85
N HIS A 73 14.02 11.31 -15.16
CA HIS A 73 14.19 12.66 -15.70
C HIS A 73 15.66 13.00 -15.94
N GLU A 74 16.55 12.67 -14.99
CA GLU A 74 17.99 12.87 -15.12
C GLU A 74 18.58 12.08 -16.29
N LEU A 75 18.19 10.82 -16.42
CA LEU A 75 18.62 9.94 -17.51
C LEU A 75 18.13 10.45 -18.87
N ARG A 76 16.87 10.86 -18.96
CA ARG A 76 16.28 11.47 -20.15
C ARG A 76 17.04 12.72 -20.58
N GLN A 77 17.37 13.58 -19.61
CA GLN A 77 18.12 14.80 -19.84
C GLN A 77 19.51 14.48 -20.37
N GLY A 78 20.25 13.56 -19.72
CA GLY A 78 21.57 13.13 -20.17
C GLY A 78 21.55 12.57 -21.60
N LEU A 79 20.58 11.72 -21.94
CA LEU A 79 20.43 11.20 -23.30
C LEU A 79 20.14 12.30 -24.33
N THR A 80 19.34 13.29 -23.96
CA THR A 80 19.04 14.46 -24.82
C THR A 80 20.28 15.31 -25.03
N ASP A 81 21.06 15.55 -23.98
CA ASP A 81 22.30 16.32 -24.04
C ASP A 81 23.35 15.62 -24.90
N TYR A 82 23.46 14.29 -24.82
CA TYR A 82 24.30 13.50 -25.70
C TYR A 82 23.87 13.57 -27.18
N LEU A 83 22.56 13.54 -27.46
CA LEU A 83 22.05 13.70 -28.83
C LEU A 83 22.36 15.09 -29.42
N ASN A 84 22.35 16.12 -28.58
CA ASN A 84 22.68 17.49 -29.00
C ASN A 84 24.18 17.73 -29.10
N ASN A 85 24.97 17.09 -28.23
CA ASN A 85 26.41 17.22 -28.14
C ASN A 85 27.04 15.86 -27.83
N ASN A 86 27.39 15.14 -28.89
CA ASN A 86 27.86 13.75 -28.90
C ASN A 86 29.30 13.63 -28.37
N THR A 87 29.51 14.03 -27.12
CA THR A 87 30.80 13.91 -26.43
C THR A 87 30.89 12.57 -25.71
N GLU A 88 32.10 12.00 -25.68
CA GLU A 88 32.35 10.77 -24.91
C GLU A 88 32.15 11.01 -23.41
N GLU A 89 32.40 12.23 -22.91
CA GLU A 89 32.13 12.61 -21.53
C GLU A 89 30.65 12.47 -21.15
N ASN A 90 29.73 12.97 -21.98
CA ASN A 90 28.29 12.82 -21.77
C ASN A 90 27.89 11.34 -21.74
N LYS A 91 28.41 10.56 -22.69
CA LYS A 91 28.19 9.12 -22.74
C LYS A 91 28.65 8.40 -21.48
N GLN A 92 29.89 8.65 -21.03
CA GLN A 92 30.41 8.03 -19.82
C GLN A 92 29.64 8.46 -18.56
N SER A 93 29.21 9.72 -18.50
CA SER A 93 28.36 10.23 -17.41
C SER A 93 27.02 9.48 -17.34
N ILE A 94 26.36 9.26 -18.49
CA ILE A 94 25.10 8.50 -18.57
C ILE A 94 25.30 7.04 -18.15
N ILE A 95 26.39 6.40 -18.57
CA ILE A 95 26.72 5.02 -18.18
C ILE A 95 26.95 4.94 -16.66
N LEU A 96 27.74 5.85 -16.10
CA LEU A 96 28.03 5.89 -14.68
C LEU A 96 26.77 6.14 -13.83
N LEU A 97 25.92 7.07 -14.26
CA LEU A 97 24.62 7.33 -13.64
C LEU A 97 23.74 6.08 -13.67
N SER A 98 23.69 5.40 -14.82
CA SER A 98 22.89 4.19 -14.99
C SER A 98 23.35 3.07 -14.05
N LYS A 99 24.65 2.88 -13.92
CA LYS A 99 25.25 1.89 -13.00
C LYS A 99 24.93 2.21 -11.53
N LYS A 100 25.15 3.46 -11.10
CA LYS A 100 24.83 3.91 -9.73
C LYS A 100 23.35 3.69 -9.41
N ASN A 101 22.47 4.01 -10.35
CA ASN A 101 21.04 3.84 -10.18
C ASN A 101 20.64 2.36 -10.18
N LEU A 102 21.35 1.51 -10.94
CA LEU A 102 21.11 0.06 -10.97
C LEU A 102 21.50 -0.59 -9.63
N GLU A 103 22.60 -0.16 -9.02
CA GLU A 103 22.97 -0.58 -7.66
C GLU A 103 21.92 -0.12 -6.65
N SER A 104 21.52 1.15 -6.72
CA SER A 104 20.51 1.72 -5.82
C SER A 104 19.18 0.98 -5.89
N ILE A 105 18.69 0.71 -7.10
CA ILE A 105 17.39 0.04 -7.28
C ILE A 105 17.43 -1.41 -6.82
N ALA A 106 18.52 -2.13 -7.10
CA ALA A 106 18.63 -3.55 -6.78
C ALA A 106 18.80 -3.81 -5.28
N TYR A 107 19.60 -3.00 -4.59
CA TYR A 107 19.96 -3.24 -3.18
C TYR A 107 19.07 -2.50 -2.18
N PHE A 108 18.46 -1.38 -2.57
CA PHE A 108 17.69 -0.56 -1.64
C PHE A 108 16.23 -0.43 -2.06
N ILE A 109 15.96 0.07 -3.26
CA ILE A 109 14.58 0.47 -3.60
C ILE A 109 13.64 -0.73 -3.76
N ILE A 110 13.98 -1.73 -4.58
CA ILE A 110 13.12 -2.91 -4.78
C ILE A 110 12.92 -3.68 -3.47
N PRO A 111 13.97 -3.98 -2.67
CA PRO A 111 13.79 -4.64 -1.38
C PRO A 111 12.88 -3.86 -0.41
N ASN A 112 13.06 -2.54 -0.31
CA ASN A 112 12.23 -1.69 0.56
C ASN A 112 10.76 -1.70 0.10
N ILE A 113 10.51 -1.49 -1.20
CA ILE A 113 9.15 -1.51 -1.75
C ILE A 113 8.52 -2.90 -1.55
N LYS A 114 9.24 -3.99 -1.79
CA LYS A 114 8.73 -5.36 -1.56
C LYS A 114 8.36 -5.59 -0.10
N SER A 115 9.22 -5.13 0.82
CA SER A 115 8.96 -5.20 2.25
C SER A 115 7.70 -4.43 2.60
N ASP A 116 7.60 -3.17 2.18
CA ASP A 116 6.45 -2.31 2.48
C ASP A 116 5.16 -2.86 1.86
N ILE A 117 5.18 -3.36 0.62
CA ILE A 117 4.05 -4.06 -0.01
C ILE A 117 3.66 -5.32 0.77
N GLY A 118 4.61 -6.06 1.33
CA GLY A 118 4.30 -7.21 2.19
C GLY A 118 3.49 -6.83 3.44
N TYR A 119 3.55 -5.58 3.89
CA TYR A 119 2.79 -5.08 5.03
C TYR A 119 1.43 -4.47 4.69
N ILE A 120 1.22 -3.98 3.48
CA ILE A 120 0.01 -3.20 3.13
C ILE A 120 -0.62 -3.59 1.80
N GLY A 121 -0.09 -4.59 1.11
CA GLY A 121 -0.49 -4.93 -0.25
C GLY A 121 -1.93 -5.42 -0.37
N ASP A 122 -2.47 -6.01 0.70
CA ASP A 122 -3.86 -6.44 0.87
C ASP A 122 -4.80 -5.31 1.30
N LEU A 123 -4.25 -4.18 1.76
CA LEU A 123 -5.00 -3.00 2.17
C LEU A 123 -5.30 -2.05 1.00
N PHE A 124 -4.66 -2.27 -0.16
CA PHE A 124 -4.97 -1.51 -1.37
C PHE A 124 -6.32 -1.94 -1.97
N GLU A 125 -7.05 -0.97 -2.52
CA GLU A 125 -8.32 -1.25 -3.19
C GLU A 125 -8.13 -1.88 -4.57
N ASP A 126 -7.10 -1.43 -5.31
CA ASP A 126 -6.70 -2.06 -6.57
C ASP A 126 -5.83 -3.30 -6.30
N PRO A 127 -6.33 -4.53 -6.53
CA PRO A 127 -5.60 -5.76 -6.23
C PRO A 127 -4.35 -5.95 -7.11
N LEU A 128 -4.23 -5.19 -8.21
CA LEU A 128 -3.07 -5.23 -9.10
C LEU A 128 -2.03 -4.17 -8.77
N LEU A 129 -2.34 -3.19 -7.91
CA LEU A 129 -1.45 -2.06 -7.61
C LEU A 129 -0.08 -2.52 -7.11
N SER A 130 -0.06 -3.43 -6.13
CA SER A 130 1.17 -4.01 -5.58
C SER A 130 2.04 -4.66 -6.67
N LYS A 131 1.42 -5.44 -7.56
CA LYS A 131 2.14 -6.09 -8.66
C LYS A 131 2.67 -5.06 -9.67
N ASN A 132 1.87 -4.05 -10.00
CA ASN A 132 2.23 -3.00 -10.94
C ASN A 132 3.42 -2.18 -10.44
N ILE A 133 3.45 -1.82 -9.15
CA ILE A 133 4.58 -1.12 -8.52
C ILE A 133 5.87 -1.93 -8.69
N ILE A 134 5.85 -3.23 -8.36
CA ILE A 134 7.03 -4.09 -8.48
C ILE A 134 7.48 -4.23 -9.94
N ASN A 135 6.54 -4.38 -10.87
CA ASN A 135 6.85 -4.46 -12.30
C ASN A 135 7.53 -3.18 -12.79
N GLN A 136 7.04 -2.01 -12.42
CA GLN A 136 7.65 -0.72 -12.81
C GLN A 136 9.08 -0.60 -12.29
N CYS A 137 9.36 -1.04 -11.06
CA CYS A 137 10.73 -1.06 -10.56
C CYS A 137 11.62 -2.02 -11.37
N ASN A 138 11.13 -3.22 -11.69
CA ASN A 138 11.90 -4.18 -12.49
C ASN A 138 12.16 -3.68 -13.93
N GLU A 139 11.17 -3.04 -14.53
CA GLU A 139 11.28 -2.41 -15.86
C GLU A 139 12.32 -1.28 -15.85
N TYR A 140 12.36 -0.49 -14.78
CA TYR A 140 13.40 0.52 -14.61
C TYR A 140 14.79 -0.10 -14.47
N GLY A 141 14.95 -1.14 -13.65
CA GLY A 141 16.22 -1.87 -13.54
C GLY A 141 16.69 -2.45 -14.89
N THR A 142 15.74 -2.94 -15.70
CA THR A 142 16.03 -3.45 -17.05
C THR A 142 16.49 -2.34 -17.99
N LEU A 143 15.84 -1.16 -17.95
CA LEU A 143 16.26 0.02 -18.71
C LEU A 143 17.69 0.43 -18.34
N LEU A 144 18.00 0.54 -17.05
CA LEU A 144 19.32 0.93 -16.56
C LEU A 144 20.40 -0.03 -17.04
N LYS A 145 20.18 -1.33 -16.88
CA LYS A 145 21.08 -2.38 -17.36
C LYS A 145 21.28 -2.29 -18.87
N ASN A 146 20.21 -2.03 -19.63
CA ASN A 146 20.29 -1.88 -21.08
C ASN A 146 21.13 -0.66 -21.48
N ILE A 147 21.12 0.41 -20.69
CA ILE A 147 21.93 1.60 -20.96
C ILE A 147 23.39 1.39 -20.59
N GLU A 148 23.66 0.74 -19.45
CA GLU A 148 25.01 0.42 -18.99
C GLU A 148 25.73 -0.56 -19.93
N GLU A 149 25.09 -1.67 -20.29
CA GLU A 149 25.77 -2.80 -20.94
C GLU A 149 25.59 -2.86 -22.46
N ARG A 150 24.50 -2.29 -23.01
CA ARG A 150 24.00 -2.65 -24.35
C ARG A 150 23.47 -1.46 -25.15
N SER A 151 23.80 -0.24 -24.77
CA SER A 151 23.33 0.92 -25.52
C SER A 151 23.99 0.99 -26.89
N ASP A 152 23.15 0.93 -27.93
CA ASP A 152 23.48 1.54 -29.22
C ASP A 152 23.35 3.07 -29.07
N TRP A 153 24.46 3.76 -29.29
CA TRP A 153 24.59 5.21 -29.16
C TRP A 153 24.26 5.96 -30.46
N ASN A 154 23.72 5.26 -31.46
CA ASN A 154 23.15 5.86 -32.66
C ASN A 154 21.85 6.62 -32.33
N LYS A 155 21.53 7.61 -33.18
CA LYS A 155 20.41 8.53 -32.97
C LYS A 155 19.06 7.82 -32.80
N ASP A 156 18.69 6.92 -33.71
CA ASP A 156 17.35 6.30 -33.70
C ASP A 156 17.12 5.41 -32.46
N PRO A 157 18.04 4.51 -32.07
CA PRO A 157 17.93 3.76 -30.81
C PRO A 157 17.82 4.64 -29.56
N LEU A 158 18.56 5.75 -29.51
CA LEU A 158 18.50 6.70 -28.39
C LEU A 158 17.15 7.42 -28.32
N LEU A 159 16.59 7.83 -29.46
CA LEU A 159 15.23 8.40 -29.51
C LEU A 159 14.17 7.40 -29.04
N MET A 160 14.30 6.12 -29.40
CA MET A 160 13.41 5.06 -28.89
C MET A 160 13.54 4.91 -27.36
N LYS A 161 14.76 4.95 -26.83
CA LYS A 161 15.00 4.90 -25.36
C LYS A 161 14.39 6.10 -24.64
N ILE A 162 14.54 7.31 -25.18
CA ILE A 162 13.91 8.52 -24.62
C ILE A 162 12.38 8.36 -24.60
N SER A 163 11.79 7.84 -25.68
CA SER A 163 10.35 7.58 -25.73
C SER A 163 9.90 6.54 -24.70
N LEU A 164 10.68 5.48 -24.49
CA LEU A 164 10.43 4.49 -23.44
C LEU A 164 10.48 5.12 -22.04
N ILE A 165 11.48 5.97 -21.78
CA ILE A 165 11.61 6.71 -20.52
C ILE A 165 10.39 7.60 -20.29
N ASP A 166 9.96 8.35 -21.31
CA ASP A 166 8.77 9.21 -21.24
C ASP A 166 7.51 8.41 -20.92
N ASN A 167 7.35 7.21 -21.48
CA ASN A 167 6.24 6.32 -21.14
C ASN A 167 6.32 5.85 -19.68
N GLN A 168 7.48 5.38 -19.23
CA GLN A 168 7.66 4.93 -17.86
C GLN A 168 7.41 6.05 -16.84
N ILE A 169 7.81 7.29 -17.13
CA ILE A 169 7.49 8.46 -16.28
C ILE A 169 5.97 8.65 -16.14
N LYS A 170 5.22 8.54 -17.24
CA LYS A 170 3.76 8.69 -17.21
C LYS A 170 3.11 7.60 -16.36
N VAL A 171 3.48 6.35 -16.61
CA VAL A 171 2.94 5.20 -15.86
C VAL A 171 3.25 5.32 -14.36
N LEU A 172 4.49 5.68 -14.03
CA LEU A 172 4.94 5.88 -12.66
C LEU A 172 4.18 7.01 -11.95
N THR A 173 3.94 8.11 -12.66
CA THR A 173 3.15 9.24 -12.14
C THR A 173 1.71 8.80 -11.85
N THR A 174 1.06 8.10 -12.79
CA THR A 174 -0.28 7.54 -12.56
C THR A 174 -0.32 6.60 -11.35
N THR A 175 0.70 5.75 -11.16
CA THR A 175 0.78 4.86 -10.00
C THR A 175 0.95 5.64 -8.70
N ILE A 176 1.81 6.65 -8.66
CA ILE A 176 1.98 7.52 -7.48
C ILE A 176 0.66 8.21 -7.13
N ASP A 177 -0.05 8.75 -8.13
CA ASP A 177 -1.31 9.45 -7.92
C ASP A 177 -2.41 8.52 -7.40
N LYS A 178 -2.47 7.28 -7.90
CA LYS A 178 -3.37 6.25 -7.37
C LYS A 178 -3.11 5.95 -5.90
N ILE A 179 -1.84 5.74 -5.52
CA ILE A 179 -1.49 5.49 -4.11
C ILE A 179 -1.90 6.70 -3.24
N LYS A 180 -1.65 7.93 -3.71
CA LYS A 180 -2.05 9.15 -3.00
C LYS A 180 -3.57 9.24 -2.82
N GLN A 181 -4.34 8.86 -3.84
CA GLN A 181 -5.81 8.82 -3.78
C GLN A 181 -6.29 7.80 -2.74
N GLU A 182 -5.77 6.57 -2.76
CA GLU A 182 -6.16 5.53 -1.80
C GLU A 182 -5.86 5.91 -0.34
N ILE A 183 -4.76 6.63 -0.09
CA ILE A 183 -4.48 7.19 1.24
C ILE A 183 -5.54 8.24 1.61
N SER A 184 -5.88 9.15 0.70
CA SER A 184 -6.81 10.26 0.97
C SER A 184 -8.24 9.80 1.18
N GLU A 185 -8.69 8.73 0.52
CA GLU A 185 -10.05 8.20 0.66
C GLU A 185 -10.24 7.44 1.99
N LYS A 186 -9.15 6.99 2.61
CA LYS A 186 -9.15 6.22 3.86
C LYS A 186 -8.80 7.04 5.11
N LEU A 187 -8.52 8.33 4.95
CA LEU A 187 -8.32 9.31 6.02
C LEU A 187 -9.63 10.03 6.37
#